data_AF-A0A939VUF4-F1
#
_entry.id   AF-A0A939VUF4-F1
#
_cell.length_a   1.000
_cell.length_b   1.000
_cell.length_c   1.000
_cell.angle_alpha   90.00
_cell.angle_beta   90.00
_cell.angle_gamma   90.00
#
_symmetry.space_group_name_H-M   'P 1'
#
loop_
_entity.id
_entity.type
_entity.pdbx_description
1 polymer ?
#
loop_
_entity_poly.entity_id
_entity_poly.type
_entity_poly.pdbx_seq_one_letter_code
_entity_poly.pdbx_strand_id
1 'polypeptide(L)'
;MPFERFEKVLNWSDFYYRRPWGKEPCFHVTAQNEIQIIKSSVLDRYLYRADMNEEGMHELAVSVNLFKLAAVHSMGGIFSINEYGTVIVPAYSNYDGYAIAAVGRWTGDMYFLDDDGSRFSLGEDFELGDPWPYSYLGMKYNLSKTNSIYRVLDPDEGEQCEPLLGYDSLIHSLRRIRPYGPMTFLVNPFGCVLAKKVEGDEFPACYVCKLDYDQWFPDPLQPSAAKELSREEIQDTVACLNRKRNYMTKQEQKFFDALLQIYWANGKTLNEPDLIQNLLKLKKRYLTGE
;
A
#
# COMPACT_ATOMS: atom_id res chain seq x y z
N MET A 1 3.99 18.70 -10.87
CA MET A 1 3.71 18.25 -9.49
C MET A 1 3.84 16.75 -9.38
N PRO A 2 4.87 16.25 -8.66
CA PRO A 2 5.16 14.83 -8.54
C PRO A 2 4.16 14.07 -7.66
N PHE A 3 3.44 14.75 -6.77
CA PHE A 3 2.34 14.15 -6.03
C PHE A 3 0.98 14.50 -6.66
N GLU A 4 0.19 13.49 -6.95
CA GLU A 4 -1.20 13.61 -7.39
C GLU A 4 -2.12 13.03 -6.31
N ARG A 5 -2.90 13.89 -5.66
CA ARG A 5 -3.90 13.46 -4.69
C ARG A 5 -5.07 12.78 -5.40
N PHE A 6 -5.56 11.68 -4.86
CA PHE A 6 -6.79 11.06 -5.37
C PHE A 6 -8.02 11.88 -4.99
N GLU A 7 -8.95 12.04 -5.94
CA GLU A 7 -10.23 12.73 -5.71
C GLU A 7 -11.06 12.05 -4.62
N LYS A 8 -10.94 10.72 -4.51
CA LYS A 8 -11.57 9.89 -3.49
C LYS A 8 -10.52 9.06 -2.76
N VAL A 9 -10.65 9.02 -1.44
CA VAL A 9 -9.86 8.15 -0.58
C VAL A 9 -10.34 6.73 -0.79
N LEU A 10 -9.48 5.89 -1.40
CA LEU A 10 -9.84 4.52 -1.74
C LEU A 10 -9.63 3.63 -0.52
N ASN A 11 -10.65 2.86 -0.14
CA ASN A 11 -10.54 1.92 0.97
C ASN A 11 -9.54 0.82 0.61
N TRP A 12 -8.42 0.80 1.31
CA TRP A 12 -7.31 -0.11 1.05
C TRP A 12 -7.42 -1.41 1.86
N SER A 13 -8.48 -1.60 2.65
CA SER A 13 -8.72 -2.84 3.42
C SER A 13 -8.88 -4.08 2.55
N ASP A 14 -9.24 -3.90 1.27
CA ASP A 14 -9.31 -5.00 0.29
C ASP A 14 -7.95 -5.24 -0.39
N PHE A 15 -6.92 -4.47 -0.03
CA PHE A 15 -5.60 -4.50 -0.65
C PHE A 15 -4.49 -4.87 0.35
N TYR A 16 -3.40 -5.34 -0.24
CA TYR A 16 -2.44 -6.28 0.34
C TYR A 16 -1.42 -5.70 1.32
N TYR A 17 -1.50 -4.41 1.65
CA TYR A 17 -0.44 -3.70 2.37
C TYR A 17 -0.93 -3.24 3.74
N ARG A 18 -0.56 -3.97 4.80
CA ARG A 18 -0.79 -3.59 6.19
C ARG A 18 0.35 -2.75 6.76
N ARG A 19 0.09 -2.16 7.92
CA ARG A 19 1.03 -1.38 8.74
C ARG A 19 2.42 -2.04 8.77
N PRO A 20 3.51 -1.32 8.43
CA PRO A 20 4.86 -1.79 8.71
C PRO A 20 4.96 -2.18 10.19
N TRP A 21 5.42 -3.40 10.47
CA TRP A 21 5.64 -3.84 11.84
C TRP A 21 6.73 -2.93 12.43
N GLY A 22 6.55 -2.42 13.65
CA GLY A 22 7.33 -1.29 14.22
C GLY A 22 8.85 -1.48 14.37
N LYS A 23 9.41 -2.57 13.83
CA LYS A 23 10.85 -2.86 13.74
C LYS A 23 11.46 -2.58 12.35
N GLU A 24 10.64 -2.40 11.32
CA GLU A 24 11.09 -2.14 9.96
C GLU A 24 11.14 -0.62 9.67
N PRO A 25 12.10 -0.15 8.85
CA PRO A 25 12.10 1.23 8.40
C PRO A 25 10.78 1.59 7.70
N CYS A 26 10.26 2.78 7.95
CA CYS A 26 9.03 3.26 7.33
C CYS A 26 9.03 4.77 7.14
N PHE A 27 8.17 5.24 6.23
CA PHE A 27 7.86 6.65 6.12
C PHE A 27 7.00 7.08 7.31
N HIS A 28 7.31 8.24 7.84
CA HIS A 28 6.61 8.86 8.95
C HIS A 28 6.36 10.32 8.63
N VAL A 29 5.11 10.75 8.77
CA VAL A 29 4.75 12.17 8.70
C VAL A 29 4.65 12.73 10.12
N THR A 30 5.16 13.94 10.35
CA THR A 30 5.02 14.64 11.64
C THR A 30 3.71 15.42 11.70
N ALA A 31 3.30 15.86 12.88
CA ALA A 31 2.15 16.76 13.03
C ALA A 31 2.37 18.13 12.36
N GLN A 32 3.62 18.47 12.04
CA GLN A 32 4.05 19.70 11.37
C GLN A 32 4.13 19.54 9.84
N ASN A 33 3.62 18.44 9.28
CA ASN A 33 3.68 18.11 7.85
C ASN A 33 5.10 17.94 7.31
N GLU A 34 6.03 17.44 8.13
CA GLU A 34 7.36 17.01 7.67
C GLU A 34 7.35 15.50 7.42
N ILE A 35 8.11 15.04 6.44
CA ILE A 35 8.27 13.61 6.15
C ILE A 35 9.68 13.17 6.54
N GLN A 36 9.76 12.01 7.19
CA GLN A 36 11.01 11.40 7.61
C GLN A 36 10.96 9.88 7.40
N ILE A 37 12.12 9.27 7.25
CA ILE A 37 12.28 7.82 7.33
C ILE A 37 12.78 7.49 8.73
N ILE A 38 12.09 6.62 9.46
CA ILE A 38 12.47 6.20 10.81
C ILE A 38 12.89 4.73 10.81
N LYS A 39 13.89 4.35 11.63
CA LYS A 39 14.36 2.95 11.73
C LYS A 39 13.36 2.04 12.45
N SER A 40 12.74 2.59 13.49
CA SER A 40 11.75 1.91 14.32
C SER A 40 10.90 2.96 15.01
N SER A 41 9.59 2.73 15.02
CA SER A 41 8.64 3.60 15.72
C SER A 41 8.80 3.57 17.25
N VAL A 42 9.58 2.63 17.80
CA VAL A 42 9.75 2.46 19.25
C VAL A 42 10.90 3.30 19.79
N LEU A 43 11.94 3.53 18.99
CA LEU A 43 13.17 4.22 19.44
C LEU A 43 13.25 5.69 19.01
N ASP A 44 12.26 6.16 18.24
CA ASP A 44 12.16 7.54 17.71
C ASP A 44 13.46 8.11 17.12
N ARG A 45 14.24 7.23 16.48
CA ARG A 45 15.44 7.63 15.73
C ARG A 45 15.06 7.75 14.26
N TYR A 46 14.93 8.99 13.80
CA TYR A 46 14.90 9.26 12.37
C TYR A 46 16.24 8.87 11.76
N LEU A 47 16.18 8.40 10.53
CA LEU A 47 17.33 8.07 9.70
C LEU A 47 17.56 9.20 8.70
N TYR A 48 16.50 9.65 8.03
CA TYR A 48 16.59 10.67 6.99
C TYR A 48 15.36 11.59 7.04
N ARG A 49 15.54 12.85 6.65
CA ARG A 49 14.43 13.80 6.45
C ARG A 49 14.18 13.97 4.97
N ALA A 50 12.92 14.04 4.56
CA ALA A 50 12.60 14.42 3.19
C ALA A 50 13.02 15.88 2.94
N ASP A 51 13.51 16.18 1.75
CA ASP A 51 13.71 17.57 1.34
C ASP A 51 12.35 18.22 1.09
N MET A 52 11.87 18.99 2.07
CA MET A 52 10.55 19.62 2.02
C MET A 52 10.45 20.76 1.00
N ASN A 53 11.56 21.15 0.36
CA ASN A 53 11.56 22.10 -0.75
C ASN A 53 11.19 21.43 -2.10
N GLU A 54 11.15 20.11 -2.15
CA GLU A 54 10.71 19.37 -3.32
C GLU A 54 9.23 19.65 -3.62
N GLU A 55 8.93 19.85 -4.91
CA GLU A 55 7.56 20.05 -5.37
C GLU A 55 6.69 18.88 -4.90
N GLY A 56 5.46 19.15 -4.46
CA GLY A 56 4.52 18.10 -4.02
C GLY A 56 4.80 17.44 -2.66
N MET A 57 5.98 17.60 -2.05
CA MET A 57 6.31 16.94 -0.77
C MET A 57 5.42 17.44 0.38
N HIS A 58 5.19 18.75 0.46
CA HIS A 58 4.29 19.33 1.45
C HIS A 58 2.84 18.87 1.23
N GLU A 59 2.40 18.72 -0.02
CA GLU A 59 1.04 18.26 -0.34
C GLU A 59 0.84 16.79 0.03
N LEU A 60 1.86 15.95 -0.20
CA LEU A 60 1.89 14.58 0.28
C LEU A 60 1.72 14.53 1.80
N ALA A 61 2.54 15.29 2.54
CA ALA A 61 2.50 15.31 4.00
C ALA A 61 1.12 15.76 4.54
N VAL A 62 0.58 16.86 3.98
CA VAL A 62 -0.76 17.36 4.32
C VAL A 62 -1.83 16.32 4.01
N SER A 63 -1.77 15.64 2.86
CA SER A 63 -2.77 14.64 2.47
C SER A 63 -2.78 13.44 3.41
N VAL A 64 -1.61 12.96 3.83
CA VAL A 64 -1.49 11.89 4.84
C VAL A 64 -2.08 12.35 6.18
N ASN A 65 -1.74 13.55 6.65
CA ASN A 65 -2.24 14.08 7.92
C ASN A 65 -3.75 14.34 7.91
N LEU A 66 -4.30 14.88 6.81
CA LEU A 66 -5.74 15.08 6.66
C LEU A 66 -6.51 13.77 6.73
N PHE A 67 -6.02 12.71 6.08
CA PHE A 67 -6.64 11.39 6.19
C PHE A 67 -6.61 10.87 7.63
N LYS A 68 -5.46 10.94 8.31
CA LYS A 68 -5.35 10.46 9.70
C LYS A 68 -6.21 11.27 10.66
N LEU A 69 -6.28 12.59 10.49
CA LEU A 69 -7.13 13.45 11.29
C LEU A 69 -8.60 13.08 11.11
N ALA A 70 -9.03 12.83 9.87
CA ALA A 70 -10.40 12.43 9.56
C ALA A 70 -10.73 11.02 10.08
N ALA A 71 -9.79 10.08 10.00
CA ALA A 71 -10.02 8.68 10.35
C ALA A 71 -9.94 8.40 11.85
N VAL A 72 -8.99 9.03 12.57
CA VAL A 72 -8.65 8.69 13.96
C VAL A 72 -8.37 9.91 14.84
N HIS A 73 -8.74 11.12 14.40
CA HIS A 73 -8.57 12.36 15.16
C HIS A 73 -7.12 12.63 15.60
N SER A 74 -6.15 12.14 14.84
CA SER A 74 -4.72 12.28 15.14
C SER A 74 -3.94 12.70 13.90
N MET A 75 -2.96 13.57 14.08
CA MET A 75 -1.99 13.93 13.05
C MET A 75 -0.68 13.17 13.29
N GLY A 76 0.08 13.00 12.22
CA GLY A 76 1.36 12.33 12.26
C GLY A 76 1.25 10.80 12.22
N GLY A 77 2.41 10.14 12.13
CA GLY A 77 2.54 8.70 12.16
C GLY A 77 2.93 8.10 10.83
N ILE A 78 2.89 6.78 10.75
CA ILE A 78 3.50 6.04 9.65
C ILE A 78 2.58 5.94 8.43
N PHE A 79 3.21 5.87 7.27
CA PHE A 79 2.58 5.55 5.99
C PHE A 79 3.56 4.74 5.14
N SER A 80 3.12 4.30 3.97
CA SER A 80 3.95 3.55 3.04
C SER A 80 3.71 4.03 1.62
N ILE A 81 4.71 3.91 0.76
CA ILE A 81 4.57 4.15 -0.67
C ILE A 81 4.94 2.84 -1.36
N ASN A 82 4.04 2.31 -2.18
CA ASN A 82 4.34 1.08 -2.94
C ASN A 82 5.21 1.40 -4.17
N GLU A 83 5.62 0.36 -4.88
CA GLU A 83 6.45 0.46 -6.08
C GLU A 83 5.80 1.25 -7.23
N TYR A 84 4.47 1.43 -7.23
CA TYR A 84 3.76 2.27 -8.19
C TYR A 84 3.60 3.73 -7.70
N GLY A 85 4.30 4.10 -6.63
CA GLY A 85 4.18 5.40 -6.01
C GLY A 85 2.87 5.62 -5.24
N THR A 86 2.02 4.60 -5.08
CA THR A 86 0.74 4.76 -4.37
C THR A 86 0.99 4.94 -2.88
N VAL A 87 0.45 6.02 -2.33
CA VAL A 87 0.63 6.42 -0.93
C VAL A 87 -0.47 5.80 -0.08
N ILE A 88 -0.07 4.85 0.77
CA ILE A 88 -0.95 4.02 1.58
C ILE A 88 -0.82 4.45 3.04
N VAL A 89 -1.93 4.85 3.63
CA VAL A 89 -1.97 5.42 4.97
C VAL A 89 -2.79 4.51 5.89
N PRO A 90 -2.14 3.83 6.86
CA PRO A 90 -2.85 3.17 7.93
C PRO A 90 -3.29 4.20 8.99
N ALA A 91 -4.51 4.02 9.46
CA ALA A 91 -5.10 4.74 10.57
C ALA A 91 -5.70 3.73 11.54
N TYR A 92 -5.22 3.71 12.77
CA TYR A 92 -5.66 2.80 13.82
C TYR A 92 -6.18 3.60 14.99
N SER A 93 -7.43 3.34 15.38
CA SER A 93 -8.04 3.85 16.61
C SER A 93 -8.43 2.66 17.48
N ASN A 94 -8.14 2.73 18.77
CA ASN A 94 -8.59 1.72 19.74
C ASN A 94 -10.13 1.64 19.81
N TYR A 95 -10.85 2.65 19.31
CA TYR A 95 -12.31 2.74 19.38
C TYR A 95 -12.99 2.48 18.03
N ASP A 96 -12.37 2.92 16.93
CA ASP A 96 -13.00 2.92 15.59
C ASP A 96 -12.46 1.84 14.65
N GLY A 97 -11.55 1.01 15.15
CA GLY A 97 -10.93 -0.08 14.39
C GLY A 97 -9.77 0.38 13.50
N TYR A 98 -9.49 -0.43 12.48
CA TYR A 98 -8.37 -0.25 11.58
C TYR A 98 -8.86 0.17 10.18
N ALA A 99 -8.49 1.38 9.77
CA ALA A 99 -8.72 1.89 8.43
C ALA A 99 -7.39 1.96 7.68
N ILE A 100 -7.40 1.58 6.41
CA ILE A 100 -6.28 1.79 5.50
C ILE A 100 -6.85 2.48 4.27
N ALA A 101 -6.16 3.49 3.75
CA ALA A 101 -6.55 4.09 2.50
C ALA A 101 -5.37 4.46 1.62
N ALA A 102 -5.63 4.54 0.31
CA ALA A 102 -4.75 5.27 -0.58
C ALA A 102 -5.20 6.72 -0.73
N VAL A 103 -4.25 7.64 -0.55
CA VAL A 103 -4.51 9.09 -0.51
C VAL A 103 -4.01 9.83 -1.75
N GLY A 104 -3.18 9.18 -2.57
CA GLY A 104 -2.62 9.74 -3.79
C GLY A 104 -1.49 8.88 -4.35
N ARG A 105 -0.82 9.43 -5.35
CA ARG A 105 0.30 8.81 -6.05
C ARG A 105 1.47 9.78 -6.13
N TRP A 106 2.65 9.32 -5.75
CA TRP A 106 3.91 9.97 -6.04
C TRP A 106 4.45 9.49 -7.39
N THR A 107 5.00 10.40 -8.17
CA THR A 107 5.61 10.17 -9.48
C THR A 107 6.94 10.93 -9.53
N GLY A 108 7.94 10.34 -10.16
CA GLY A 108 9.29 10.90 -10.18
C GLY A 108 10.08 10.65 -8.90
N ASP A 109 11.23 11.31 -8.79
CA ASP A 109 12.18 11.06 -7.71
C ASP A 109 11.72 11.71 -6.39
N MET A 110 12.13 11.10 -5.29
CA MET A 110 12.00 11.68 -3.96
C MET A 110 13.39 11.82 -3.36
N TYR A 111 13.63 12.97 -2.73
CA TYR A 111 14.93 13.29 -2.19
C TYR A 111 14.88 13.42 -0.68
N PHE A 112 15.96 12.95 -0.06
CA PHE A 112 16.17 12.97 1.38
C PHE A 112 17.49 13.64 1.70
N LEU A 113 17.57 14.17 2.90
CA LEU A 113 18.74 14.79 3.48
C LEU A 113 19.35 13.83 4.50
N ASP A 114 20.65 13.61 4.37
CA ASP A 114 21.48 12.92 5.38
C ASP A 114 21.88 13.88 6.52
N ASP A 115 22.53 13.37 7.56
CA ASP A 115 22.94 14.14 8.74
C ASP A 115 23.94 15.27 8.41
N ASP A 116 24.70 15.14 7.32
CA ASP A 116 25.61 16.18 6.81
C ASP A 116 24.92 17.20 5.88
N GLY A 117 23.62 17.03 5.63
CA GLY A 117 22.82 17.85 4.73
C GLY A 117 22.98 17.50 3.25
N SER A 118 23.75 16.45 2.92
CA SER A 118 23.82 15.93 1.56
C SER A 118 22.46 15.38 1.14
N ARG A 119 22.15 15.56 -0.14
CA ARG A 119 20.87 15.17 -0.74
C ARG A 119 21.07 13.91 -1.57
N PHE A 120 20.20 12.92 -1.38
CA PHE A 120 20.22 11.66 -2.13
C PHE A 120 18.82 11.19 -2.49
N SER A 121 18.70 10.25 -3.44
CA SER A 121 17.45 9.57 -3.75
C SER A 121 17.54 8.06 -3.51
N LEU A 122 16.43 7.47 -3.07
CA LEU A 122 16.31 6.01 -3.02
C LEU A 122 16.14 5.38 -4.42
N GLY A 123 16.01 6.19 -5.46
CA GLY A 123 15.86 5.76 -6.84
C GLY A 123 17.16 5.64 -7.64
N GLU A 124 18.31 5.95 -7.03
CA GLU A 124 19.63 5.95 -7.69
C GLU A 124 19.98 4.59 -8.32
N ASP A 125 20.83 4.62 -9.34
CA ASP A 125 21.25 3.45 -10.10
C ASP A 125 22.38 2.70 -9.38
N PHE A 126 22.28 1.38 -9.33
CA PHE A 126 23.25 0.47 -8.70
C PHE A 126 23.45 -0.76 -9.59
N GLU A 127 24.57 -1.46 -9.41
CA GLU A 127 24.80 -2.76 -10.03
C GLU A 127 24.29 -3.90 -9.14
N LEU A 128 23.95 -5.04 -9.75
CA LEU A 128 23.49 -6.23 -9.03
C LEU A 128 24.54 -6.66 -7.99
N GLY A 129 24.13 -6.70 -6.74
CA GLY A 129 24.94 -7.12 -5.60
C GLY A 129 25.65 -5.98 -4.89
N ASP A 130 25.56 -4.74 -5.38
CA ASP A 130 26.11 -3.57 -4.71
C ASP A 130 25.50 -3.42 -3.31
N PRO A 131 26.31 -3.07 -2.29
CA PRO A 131 25.79 -2.76 -0.96
C PRO A 131 24.74 -1.65 -1.04
N TRP A 132 23.60 -1.85 -0.36
CA TRP A 132 22.58 -0.82 -0.28
C TRP A 132 22.93 0.15 0.85
N PRO A 133 23.30 1.42 0.56
CA PRO A 133 23.81 2.32 1.58
C PRO A 133 22.69 2.91 2.46
N TYR A 134 21.43 2.78 2.03
CA TYR A 134 20.28 3.41 2.68
C TYR A 134 19.49 2.44 3.56
N SER A 135 18.43 2.96 4.15
CA SER A 135 17.44 2.15 4.87
C SER A 135 16.84 1.06 3.97
N TYR A 136 16.71 -0.14 4.52
CA TYR A 136 16.01 -1.26 3.88
C TYR A 136 14.49 -1.02 3.92
N LEU A 137 14.01 -0.19 2.99
CA LEU A 137 12.67 0.38 2.93
C LEU A 137 11.96 -0.03 1.64
N GLY A 138 10.71 -0.50 1.74
CA GLY A 138 9.89 -0.88 0.58
C GLY A 138 8.80 -1.87 0.91
N MET A 139 8.09 -2.31 -0.12
CA MET A 139 7.07 -3.36 -0.05
C MET A 139 7.71 -4.74 -0.04
N LYS A 140 7.22 -5.59 0.87
CA LYS A 140 7.82 -6.90 1.13
C LYS A 140 7.24 -7.99 0.24
N TYR A 141 8.14 -8.75 -0.36
CA TYR A 141 7.84 -9.89 -1.21
C TYR A 141 8.67 -11.10 -0.82
N ASN A 142 8.26 -12.27 -1.27
CA ASN A 142 8.95 -13.52 -1.01
C ASN A 142 9.19 -14.29 -2.30
N LEU A 143 10.36 -14.90 -2.40
CA LEU A 143 10.71 -15.90 -3.39
C LEU A 143 10.68 -17.27 -2.72
N SER A 144 9.90 -18.20 -3.26
CA SER A 144 9.82 -19.57 -2.79
C SER A 144 11.06 -20.37 -3.17
N LYS A 145 11.24 -21.56 -2.58
CA LYS A 145 12.30 -22.50 -2.99
C LYS A 145 12.13 -23.01 -4.43
N THR A 146 10.92 -22.93 -4.99
CA THR A 146 10.56 -23.40 -6.34
C THR A 146 10.48 -22.25 -7.35
N ASN A 147 11.13 -21.12 -7.06
CA ASN A 147 11.19 -19.95 -7.93
C ASN A 147 9.82 -19.31 -8.23
N SER A 148 8.94 -19.29 -7.22
CA SER A 148 7.70 -18.53 -7.31
C SER A 148 7.83 -17.27 -6.47
N ILE A 149 7.56 -16.11 -7.06
CA ILE A 149 7.42 -14.86 -6.30
C ILE A 149 5.98 -14.77 -5.78
N TYR A 150 5.81 -14.38 -4.53
CA TYR A 150 4.51 -14.22 -3.88
C TYR A 150 4.57 -13.16 -2.78
N ARG A 151 3.39 -12.74 -2.33
CA ARG A 151 3.19 -11.85 -1.18
C ARG A 151 2.33 -12.54 -0.12
N VAL A 152 2.47 -12.10 1.13
CA VAL A 152 1.64 -12.57 2.25
C VAL A 152 0.59 -11.50 2.51
N LEU A 153 -0.70 -11.86 2.47
CA LEU A 153 -1.79 -10.88 2.65
C LEU A 153 -2.10 -10.66 4.12
N ASP A 154 -2.16 -11.76 4.86
CA ASP A 154 -2.37 -11.75 6.28
C ASP A 154 -1.22 -12.49 6.96
N PRO A 155 -0.33 -11.77 7.68
CA PRO A 155 0.75 -12.41 8.41
C PRO A 155 0.25 -13.24 9.61
N ASP A 156 -0.95 -12.96 10.12
CA ASP A 156 -1.55 -13.65 11.26
C ASP A 156 -2.29 -14.92 10.81
N GLU A 157 -2.94 -14.90 9.64
CA GLU A 157 -3.64 -16.06 9.07
C GLU A 157 -2.74 -16.92 8.16
N GLY A 158 -1.57 -16.41 7.76
CA GLY A 158 -0.61 -17.13 6.92
C GLY A 158 -1.07 -17.30 5.47
N GLU A 159 -2.08 -16.54 5.04
CA GLU A 159 -2.62 -16.63 3.68
C GLU A 159 -1.58 -16.13 2.66
N GLN A 160 -1.10 -17.07 1.86
CA GLN A 160 -0.28 -16.81 0.69
C GLN A 160 -1.18 -16.39 -0.46
N CYS A 161 -0.86 -15.29 -1.14
CA CYS A 161 -1.53 -14.97 -2.39
C CYS A 161 -0.59 -14.92 -3.58
N GLU A 162 -1.18 -15.42 -4.67
CA GLU A 162 -0.85 -15.24 -6.07
C GLU A 162 0.63 -15.44 -6.41
N PRO A 163 1.01 -16.67 -6.80
CA PRO A 163 2.29 -16.87 -7.46
C PRO A 163 2.34 -16.02 -8.73
N LEU A 164 3.33 -15.15 -8.86
CA LEU A 164 3.67 -14.57 -10.15
C LEU A 164 4.20 -15.68 -11.07
N LEU A 165 3.62 -15.77 -12.26
CA LEU A 165 4.16 -16.59 -13.34
C LEU A 165 5.00 -15.69 -14.26
N GLY A 166 6.21 -16.13 -14.59
CA GLY A 166 6.94 -15.64 -15.77
C GLY A 166 7.97 -14.53 -15.55
N TYR A 167 8.37 -14.20 -14.32
CA TYR A 167 9.38 -13.16 -14.09
C TYR A 167 10.80 -13.72 -13.90
N ASP A 168 11.26 -14.44 -14.93
CA ASP A 168 12.50 -15.23 -14.88
C ASP A 168 13.75 -14.37 -14.66
N SER A 169 13.77 -13.13 -15.17
CA SER A 169 14.89 -12.20 -15.02
C SER A 169 15.11 -11.79 -13.55
N LEU A 170 14.04 -11.39 -12.85
CA LEU A 170 14.09 -11.05 -11.44
C LEU A 170 14.45 -12.27 -10.59
N ILE A 171 13.82 -13.43 -10.85
CA ILE A 171 14.15 -14.68 -10.17
C ILE A 171 15.63 -15.00 -10.35
N HIS A 172 16.17 -14.89 -11.56
CA HIS A 172 17.57 -15.15 -11.84
C HIS A 172 18.48 -14.20 -11.06
N SER A 173 18.19 -12.90 -11.04
CA SER A 173 18.95 -11.90 -10.28
C SER A 173 18.91 -12.17 -8.77
N LEU A 174 17.74 -12.47 -8.21
CA LEU A 174 17.59 -12.87 -6.81
C LEU A 174 18.39 -14.14 -6.49
N ARG A 175 18.43 -15.11 -7.40
CA ARG A 175 19.22 -16.35 -7.26
C ARG A 175 20.72 -16.12 -7.37
N ARG A 176 21.18 -15.07 -8.05
CA ARG A 176 22.59 -14.67 -8.01
C ARG A 176 23.00 -14.14 -6.63
N ILE A 177 22.08 -13.51 -5.90
CA ILE A 177 22.30 -13.08 -4.51
C ILE A 177 22.17 -14.25 -3.53
N ARG A 178 21.13 -15.08 -3.69
CA ARG A 178 20.86 -16.25 -2.84
C ARG A 178 20.51 -17.48 -3.70
N PRO A 179 21.50 -18.34 -4.02
CA PRO A 179 21.32 -19.45 -4.95
C PRO A 179 20.24 -20.47 -4.56
N TYR A 180 19.97 -20.64 -3.26
CA TYR A 180 19.06 -21.69 -2.78
C TYR A 180 18.10 -21.20 -1.69
N GLY A 181 16.98 -21.92 -1.55
CA GLY A 181 16.02 -21.74 -0.46
C GLY A 181 15.05 -20.58 -0.66
N PRO A 182 14.12 -20.37 0.28
CA PRO A 182 13.26 -19.20 0.26
C PRO A 182 14.03 -17.92 0.63
N MET A 183 13.57 -16.77 0.15
CA MET A 183 14.09 -15.48 0.56
C MET A 183 13.02 -14.40 0.55
N THR A 184 13.17 -13.43 1.44
CA THR A 184 12.39 -12.20 1.44
C THR A 184 13.21 -11.11 0.74
N PHE A 185 12.54 -10.30 -0.06
CA PHE A 185 13.11 -9.11 -0.69
C PHE A 185 12.13 -7.94 -0.55
N LEU A 186 12.61 -6.72 -0.73
CA LEU A 186 11.79 -5.51 -0.77
C LEU A 186 11.79 -4.92 -2.17
N VAL A 187 10.74 -4.20 -2.49
CA VAL A 187 10.69 -3.29 -3.64
C VAL A 187 10.38 -1.90 -3.12
N ASN A 188 11.29 -0.96 -3.32
CA ASN A 188 11.09 0.42 -2.85
C ASN A 188 10.11 1.20 -3.78
N PRO A 189 9.72 2.43 -3.43
CA PRO A 189 8.78 3.22 -4.23
C PRO A 189 9.24 3.58 -5.65
N PHE A 190 10.53 3.38 -5.94
CA PHE A 190 11.14 3.66 -7.23
C PHE A 190 11.35 2.36 -8.02
N GLY A 191 10.82 1.23 -7.56
CA GLY A 191 10.97 -0.07 -8.22
C GLY A 191 12.34 -0.70 -8.03
N CYS A 192 13.20 -0.21 -7.13
CA CYS A 192 14.46 -0.88 -6.83
C CYS A 192 14.18 -2.11 -5.96
N VAL A 193 14.67 -3.27 -6.42
CA VAL A 193 14.56 -4.54 -5.72
C VAL A 193 15.78 -4.67 -4.79
N LEU A 194 15.50 -4.89 -3.51
CA LEU A 194 16.51 -5.01 -2.46
C LEU A 194 16.41 -6.39 -1.80
N ALA A 195 17.55 -7.04 -1.58
CA ALA A 195 17.60 -8.32 -0.89
C ALA A 195 18.71 -8.34 0.16
N LYS A 196 18.56 -9.20 1.15
CA LYS A 196 19.63 -9.48 2.10
C LYS A 196 20.52 -10.61 1.60
N LYS A 197 21.81 -10.34 1.46
CA LYS A 197 22.84 -11.34 1.15
C LYS A 197 23.31 -11.99 2.44
N VAL A 198 23.75 -13.25 2.39
CA VAL A 198 24.34 -13.94 3.55
C VAL A 198 25.85 -13.74 3.50
N GLU A 199 26.41 -13.02 4.47
CA GLU A 199 27.84 -12.79 4.58
C GLU A 199 28.30 -13.12 6.01
N GLY A 200 28.74 -14.37 6.21
CA GLY A 200 29.02 -14.88 7.55
C GLY A 200 27.76 -14.91 8.41
N ASP A 201 27.82 -14.23 9.56
CA ASP A 201 26.69 -14.06 10.50
C ASP A 201 25.84 -12.81 10.21
N GLU A 202 26.23 -12.02 9.21
CA GLU A 202 25.55 -10.79 8.84
C GLU A 202 24.65 -10.98 7.61
N PHE A 203 23.64 -10.11 7.53
CA PHE A 203 22.67 -10.10 6.45
C PHE A 203 22.54 -8.69 5.84
N PRO A 204 23.62 -8.15 5.24
CA PRO A 204 23.60 -6.82 4.66
C PRO A 204 22.60 -6.75 3.51
N ALA A 205 21.95 -5.61 3.38
CA ALA A 205 21.10 -5.31 2.24
C ALA A 205 21.95 -4.99 1.01
N CYS A 206 21.51 -5.47 -0.15
CA CYS A 206 22.12 -5.18 -1.44
C CYS A 206 21.06 -4.90 -2.49
N TYR A 207 21.45 -4.16 -3.51
CA TYR A 207 20.65 -3.94 -4.69
C TYR A 207 20.61 -5.21 -5.56
N VAL A 208 19.45 -5.50 -6.15
CA VAL A 208 19.26 -6.64 -7.05
C VAL A 208 19.08 -6.17 -8.49
N CYS A 209 18.03 -5.41 -8.75
CA CYS A 209 17.73 -4.84 -10.07
C CYS A 209 16.64 -3.77 -9.93
N LYS A 210 16.35 -3.08 -11.04
CA LYS A 210 15.14 -2.28 -11.21
C LYS A 210 14.01 -3.20 -11.70
N LEU A 211 12.79 -2.96 -11.22
CA LEU A 211 11.62 -3.63 -11.75
C LEU A 211 11.33 -3.18 -13.18
N ASP A 212 11.09 -4.16 -14.04
CA ASP A 212 10.31 -4.05 -15.27
C ASP A 212 8.81 -4.21 -14.91
N TYR A 213 8.08 -3.08 -14.88
CA TYR A 213 6.67 -3.05 -14.50
C TYR A 213 5.76 -3.81 -15.48
N ASP A 214 6.15 -4.00 -16.73
CA ASP A 214 5.34 -4.72 -17.73
C ASP A 214 5.27 -6.22 -17.44
N GLN A 215 6.25 -6.73 -16.68
CA GLN A 215 6.34 -8.12 -16.24
C GLN A 215 6.02 -8.28 -14.74
N TRP A 216 5.72 -7.18 -14.05
CA TRP A 216 5.41 -7.17 -12.63
C TRP A 216 3.93 -7.40 -12.37
N PHE A 217 3.51 -7.32 -11.10
CA PHE A 217 2.09 -7.31 -10.77
C PHE A 217 1.39 -6.17 -11.53
N PRO A 218 0.09 -6.29 -11.85
CA PRO A 218 -0.66 -5.11 -12.23
C PRO A 218 -0.72 -4.15 -11.02
N ASP A 219 -0.64 -2.86 -11.31
CA ASP A 219 -0.92 -1.83 -10.31
C ASP A 219 -2.35 -2.05 -9.78
N PRO A 220 -2.54 -2.24 -8.46
CA PRO A 220 -3.85 -2.56 -7.89
C PRO A 220 -4.90 -1.48 -8.13
N LEU A 221 -4.48 -0.26 -8.48
CA LEU A 221 -5.37 0.85 -8.80
C LEU A 221 -5.62 1.01 -10.31
N GLN A 222 -5.01 0.19 -11.17
CA GLN A 222 -5.37 0.16 -12.58
C GLN A 222 -6.81 -0.35 -12.74
N PRO A 223 -7.69 0.36 -13.47
CA PRO A 223 -9.09 0.00 -13.66
C PRO A 223 -9.32 -1.44 -14.17
N SER A 224 -8.35 -2.00 -14.92
CA SER A 224 -8.43 -3.37 -15.46
C SER A 224 -8.31 -4.48 -14.40
N ALA A 225 -7.89 -4.17 -13.17
CA ALA A 225 -7.81 -5.12 -12.06
C ALA A 225 -9.12 -5.19 -11.24
N ALA A 226 -10.01 -4.22 -11.38
CA ALA A 226 -11.34 -4.29 -10.79
C ALA A 226 -12.21 -5.16 -11.70
N LYS A 227 -12.55 -6.38 -11.24
CA LYS A 227 -13.55 -7.22 -11.93
C LYS A 227 -14.84 -6.40 -12.09
N GLU A 228 -15.15 -5.97 -13.31
CA GLU A 228 -16.43 -5.32 -13.60
C GLU A 228 -17.53 -6.31 -13.25
N LEU A 229 -18.24 -6.04 -12.16
CA LEU A 229 -19.42 -6.82 -11.81
C LEU A 229 -20.49 -6.53 -12.84
N SER A 230 -21.05 -7.60 -13.41
CA SER A 230 -22.14 -7.48 -14.37
C SER A 230 -23.33 -6.76 -13.74
N ARG A 231 -24.12 -6.08 -14.58
CA ARG A 231 -25.34 -5.39 -14.14
C ARG A 231 -26.30 -6.32 -13.37
N GLU A 232 -26.30 -7.60 -13.71
CA GLU A 232 -27.09 -8.65 -13.05
C GLU A 232 -26.58 -8.95 -11.65
N GLU A 233 -25.26 -9.08 -11.44
CA GLU A 233 -24.66 -9.28 -10.11
C GLU A 233 -24.89 -8.08 -9.16
N ILE A 234 -24.91 -6.87 -9.71
CA ILE A 234 -25.24 -5.64 -8.96
C ILE A 234 -26.73 -5.65 -8.56
N GLN A 235 -27.62 -5.97 -9.48
CA GLN A 235 -29.06 -6.05 -9.22
C GLN A 235 -29.40 -7.11 -8.18
N ASP A 236 -28.77 -8.28 -8.25
CA ASP A 236 -28.95 -9.37 -7.29
C ASP A 236 -28.46 -8.97 -5.89
N THR A 237 -27.36 -8.24 -5.82
CA THR A 237 -26.81 -7.73 -4.57
C THR A 237 -27.74 -6.70 -3.93
N VAL A 238 -28.27 -5.76 -4.72
CA VAL A 238 -29.27 -4.77 -4.26
C VAL A 238 -30.56 -5.46 -3.81
N ALA A 239 -31.05 -6.47 -4.56
CA ALA A 239 -32.24 -7.23 -4.20
C ALA A 239 -32.04 -8.05 -2.91
N CYS A 240 -30.85 -8.62 -2.71
CA CYS A 240 -30.48 -9.30 -1.46
C CYS A 240 -30.50 -8.34 -0.26
N LEU A 241 -29.90 -7.16 -0.39
CA LEU A 241 -29.84 -6.17 0.68
C LEU A 241 -31.20 -5.57 1.00
N ASN A 242 -32.04 -5.28 -0.01
CA ASN A 242 -33.40 -4.82 0.19
C ASN A 242 -34.25 -5.81 1.01
N ARG A 243 -34.08 -7.12 0.80
CA ARG A 243 -34.77 -8.14 1.60
C ARG A 243 -34.34 -8.14 3.06
N LYS A 244 -33.09 -7.75 3.34
CA LYS A 244 -32.52 -7.69 4.70
C LYS A 244 -32.64 -6.32 5.37
N ARG A 245 -33.13 -5.31 4.65
CA ARG A 245 -33.26 -3.92 5.13
C ARG A 245 -33.99 -3.81 6.47
N ASN A 246 -35.02 -4.61 6.69
CA ASN A 246 -35.82 -4.57 7.91
C ASN A 246 -35.07 -5.06 9.16
N TYR A 247 -33.93 -5.72 8.99
CA TYR A 247 -33.07 -6.20 10.08
C TYR A 247 -31.90 -5.26 10.37
N MET A 248 -31.73 -4.19 9.58
CA MET A 248 -30.67 -3.20 9.79
C MET A 248 -31.07 -2.19 10.88
N THR A 249 -30.08 -1.63 11.58
CA THR A 249 -30.34 -0.51 12.48
C THR A 249 -30.81 0.73 11.71
N LYS A 250 -31.49 1.67 12.36
CA LYS A 250 -31.98 2.90 11.71
C LYS A 250 -30.86 3.72 11.05
N GLN A 251 -29.64 3.69 11.60
CA GLN A 251 -28.49 4.41 11.04
C GLN A 251 -27.95 3.71 9.79
N GLU A 252 -27.92 2.38 9.78
CA GLU A 252 -27.54 1.56 8.61
C GLU A 252 -28.59 1.64 7.50
N GLN A 253 -29.88 1.69 7.83
CA GLN A 253 -30.95 1.92 6.85
C GLN A 253 -30.80 3.28 6.18
N LYS A 254 -30.50 4.34 6.95
CA LYS A 254 -30.27 5.68 6.38
C LYS A 254 -29.04 5.72 5.47
N PHE A 255 -27.96 5.06 5.87
CA PHE A 255 -26.76 4.94 5.05
C PHE A 255 -27.04 4.15 3.76
N PHE A 256 -27.73 3.02 3.87
CA PHE A 256 -28.15 2.20 2.72
C PHE A 256 -29.08 2.95 1.76
N ASP A 257 -30.08 3.66 2.29
CA ASP A 257 -31.01 4.45 1.50
C ASP A 257 -30.30 5.60 0.77
N ALA A 258 -29.29 6.22 1.40
CA ALA A 258 -28.45 7.23 0.75
C ALA A 258 -27.59 6.64 -0.38
N LEU A 259 -26.99 5.46 -0.18
CA LEU A 259 -26.23 4.76 -1.23
C LEU A 259 -27.12 4.37 -2.41
N LEU A 260 -28.35 3.89 -2.17
CA LEU A 260 -29.31 3.59 -3.23
C LEU A 260 -29.76 4.85 -3.97
N GLN A 261 -29.98 5.96 -3.28
CA GLN A 261 -30.35 7.23 -3.94
C GLN A 261 -29.25 7.73 -4.86
N ILE A 262 -27.98 7.64 -4.45
CA ILE A 262 -26.82 7.99 -5.29
C ILE A 262 -26.76 7.07 -6.53
N TYR A 263 -26.96 5.76 -6.34
CA TYR A 263 -27.01 4.78 -7.43
C TYR A 263 -28.10 5.09 -8.47
N TRP A 264 -29.33 5.39 -8.02
CA TRP A 264 -30.46 5.64 -8.91
C TRP A 264 -30.42 7.03 -9.56
N ALA A 265 -29.83 8.03 -8.91
CA ALA A 265 -29.72 9.39 -9.43
C ALA A 265 -28.72 9.51 -10.60
N ASN A 266 -27.65 8.72 -10.60
CA ASN A 266 -26.57 8.80 -11.61
C ASN A 266 -26.82 7.88 -12.83
N GLY A 267 -28.10 7.70 -13.18
CA GLY A 267 -28.62 6.67 -14.10
C GLY A 267 -27.81 6.38 -15.37
N LYS A 268 -26.89 5.41 -15.25
CA LYS A 268 -26.18 4.61 -16.28
C LYS A 268 -24.67 4.81 -16.43
N THR A 269 -24.02 5.73 -15.71
CA THR A 269 -22.56 5.84 -15.77
C THR A 269 -22.00 6.06 -14.37
N LEU A 270 -21.82 4.95 -13.66
CA LEU A 270 -21.04 4.92 -12.43
C LEU A 270 -19.86 3.98 -12.68
N ASN A 271 -18.71 4.55 -13.02
CA ASN A 271 -17.43 3.92 -12.77
C ASN A 271 -17.21 3.99 -11.25
N GLU A 272 -17.83 3.06 -10.51
CA GLU A 272 -17.83 3.05 -9.04
C GLU A 272 -17.38 1.71 -8.46
N PRO A 273 -16.07 1.48 -8.38
CA PRO A 273 -15.52 0.46 -7.50
C PRO A 273 -15.99 0.64 -6.04
N ASP A 274 -16.09 1.87 -5.54
CA ASP A 274 -16.40 2.15 -4.12
C ASP A 274 -17.86 1.82 -3.72
N LEU A 275 -18.85 2.16 -4.56
CA LEU A 275 -20.25 1.84 -4.26
C LEU A 275 -20.47 0.33 -4.26
N ILE A 276 -19.89 -0.35 -5.24
CA ILE A 276 -19.96 -1.80 -5.38
C ILE A 276 -19.29 -2.48 -4.19
N GLN A 277 -18.08 -2.04 -3.79
CA GLN A 277 -17.40 -2.57 -2.60
C GLN A 277 -18.19 -2.35 -1.31
N ASN A 278 -18.81 -1.18 -1.14
CA ASN A 278 -19.65 -0.90 0.03
C ASN A 278 -20.91 -1.78 0.06
N LEU A 279 -21.55 -2.01 -1.09
CA LEU A 279 -22.69 -2.92 -1.19
C LEU A 279 -22.29 -4.39 -0.94
N LEU A 280 -21.12 -4.83 -1.42
CA LEU A 280 -20.59 -6.18 -1.17
C LEU A 280 -20.22 -6.38 0.30
N LYS A 281 -19.58 -5.39 0.95
CA LYS A 281 -19.25 -5.43 2.39
C LYS A 281 -20.51 -5.55 3.24
N LEU A 282 -21.54 -4.75 2.94
CA LEU A 282 -22.86 -4.89 3.54
C LEU A 282 -23.45 -6.28 3.30
N LYS A 283 -23.41 -6.80 2.06
CA LYS A 283 -23.97 -8.12 1.72
C LYS A 283 -23.27 -9.24 2.49
N LYS A 284 -21.93 -9.22 2.58
CA LYS A 284 -21.12 -10.21 3.31
C LYS A 284 -21.52 -10.21 4.78
N ARG A 285 -21.44 -9.04 5.44
CA ARG A 285 -21.82 -8.85 6.84
C ARG A 285 -23.17 -9.48 7.17
N TYR A 286 -24.17 -9.21 6.34
CA TYR A 286 -25.51 -9.76 6.54
C TYR A 286 -25.67 -11.25 6.18
N LEU A 287 -24.86 -11.81 5.30
CA LEU A 287 -24.89 -13.25 4.97
C LEU A 287 -24.13 -14.09 5.99
N THR A 288 -23.06 -13.55 6.59
CA THR A 288 -22.21 -14.26 7.56
C THR A 288 -22.61 -14.01 9.01
N GLY A 289 -23.35 -12.93 9.32
CA GLY A 289 -23.77 -12.59 10.68
C GLY A 289 -22.69 -11.86 11.51
N GLU A 290 -21.61 -11.42 10.86
CA GLU A 290 -20.62 -10.45 11.37
C GLU A 290 -21.22 -9.02 11.41
#